data_AF-A0A832C584-F1
#
_entry.id   AF-A0A832C584-F1
#
_cell.length_a   1.000
_cell.length_b   1.000
_cell.length_c   1.000
_cell.angle_alpha   90.00
_cell.angle_beta   90.00
_cell.angle_gamma   90.00
#
_symmetry.space_group_name_H-M   'P 1'
#
loop_
_entity.id
_entity.type
_entity.pdbx_description
1 polymer ?
#
loop_
_entity_poly.entity_id
_entity_poly.type
_entity_poly.pdbx_seq_one_letter_code
_entity_poly.pdbx_strand_id
1 'polypeptide(L)'
;MEDLCMSSLLKKGAQGEEVLQLQKLLVEHGFPVSLDGIFGIETERAVRAFQSQNLDQHGEPLRVDGQVGPLTWWSLTHPKPVIDRPVAINYQEMPPEEAGGSSIGRAALSAAISELKAGAGEVGGNNQGPWVCKYLAPAGLGPGNPWCASFVSWCFLQAVGGEKEKMPFSYSASARDLLKKFQKKGWAKSPSDRYIPQPGDLVFWWRVKADGWQGHVGLVHQLKYGMLYTIEGNKSPRVQGFSYVFSRMEKLLGFGHVFC
;
A
#
# COMPACT_ATOMS: atom_id res chain seq x y z
N MET A 1 14.54 -38.68 1.17
CA MET A 1 14.11 -38.48 2.57
C MET A 1 15.23 -39.06 3.39
N GLU A 2 16.30 -38.29 3.55
CA GLU A 2 17.47 -38.67 4.35
C GLU A 2 17.43 -37.84 5.62
N ASP A 3 17.71 -38.50 6.73
CA ASP A 3 17.48 -38.09 8.10
C ASP A 3 18.14 -36.75 8.46
N LEU A 4 17.32 -35.77 8.87
CA LEU A 4 17.73 -34.60 9.67
C LEU A 4 18.02 -35.00 11.12
N CYS A 5 18.76 -36.09 11.31
CA CYS A 5 19.21 -36.54 12.62
C CYS A 5 20.49 -35.75 12.99
N MET A 6 20.31 -34.69 13.79
CA MET A 6 21.34 -34.02 14.59
C MET A 6 22.50 -33.34 13.81
N SER A 7 22.22 -32.33 12.97
CA SER A 7 23.32 -31.49 12.45
C SER A 7 23.98 -30.73 13.62
N SER A 8 25.25 -31.04 13.89
CA SER A 8 26.02 -30.37 14.93
C SER A 8 26.17 -28.88 14.63
N LEU A 9 26.19 -28.03 15.67
CA LEU A 9 26.44 -26.59 15.51
C LEU A 9 27.89 -26.39 15.07
N LEU A 10 28.12 -26.06 13.79
CA LEU A 10 29.46 -25.75 13.32
C LEU A 10 29.84 -24.32 13.66
N LYS A 11 31.08 -24.14 14.09
CA LYS A 11 31.68 -22.84 14.40
C LYS A 11 33.18 -22.90 14.18
N LYS A 12 33.83 -21.73 14.23
CA LYS A 12 35.29 -21.62 14.12
C LYS A 12 36.02 -22.64 15.00
N GLY A 13 36.98 -23.34 14.41
CA GLY A 13 37.74 -24.41 15.04
C GLY A 13 37.20 -25.82 14.77
N ALA A 14 35.97 -25.96 14.26
CA ALA A 14 35.45 -27.24 13.78
C ALA A 14 36.24 -27.74 12.56
N GLN A 15 36.31 -29.06 12.39
CA GLN A 15 36.99 -29.72 11.27
C GLN A 15 36.26 -31.00 10.88
N GLY A 16 36.42 -31.45 9.64
CA GLY A 16 35.91 -32.72 9.15
C GLY A 16 34.93 -32.60 7.98
N GLU A 17 34.26 -33.70 7.65
CA GLU A 17 33.42 -33.80 6.44
C GLU A 17 32.23 -32.82 6.46
N GLU A 18 31.61 -32.56 7.62
CA GLU A 18 30.52 -31.57 7.73
C GLU A 18 30.99 -30.15 7.37
N VAL A 19 32.24 -29.80 7.73
CA VAL A 19 32.83 -28.50 7.36
C VAL A 19 33.13 -28.46 5.86
N LEU A 20 33.60 -29.55 5.29
CA LEU A 20 33.84 -29.65 3.85
C LEU A 20 32.52 -29.50 3.06
N GLN A 21 31.43 -30.10 3.54
CA GLN A 21 30.09 -29.93 2.96
C GLN A 21 29.61 -28.49 3.07
N LEU A 22 29.77 -27.85 4.23
CA LEU A 22 29.47 -26.43 4.42
C LEU A 22 30.24 -25.57 3.41
N GLN A 23 31.55 -25.79 3.27
CA GLN A 23 32.40 -25.04 2.35
C GLN A 23 31.96 -25.19 0.89
N LYS A 24 31.58 -26.41 0.46
CA LYS A 24 31.01 -26.65 -0.88
C LYS A 24 29.73 -25.84 -1.11
N LEU A 25 28.78 -25.88 -0.16
CA LEU A 25 27.53 -25.13 -0.27
C LEU A 25 27.76 -23.62 -0.27
N LEU A 26 28.71 -23.11 0.51
CA LEU A 26 29.08 -21.69 0.49
C LEU A 26 29.61 -21.28 -0.89
N VAL A 27 30.48 -22.09 -1.50
CA VAL A 27 31.01 -21.84 -2.85
C VAL A 27 29.88 -21.86 -3.89
N GLU A 28 28.96 -22.83 -3.82
CA GLU A 28 27.78 -22.90 -4.70
C GLU A 28 26.89 -21.65 -4.58
N HIS A 29 26.78 -21.08 -3.38
CA HIS A 29 26.05 -19.84 -3.12
C HIS A 29 26.84 -18.56 -3.42
N GLY A 30 28.03 -18.67 -4.01
CA GLY A 30 28.85 -17.52 -4.42
C GLY A 30 29.74 -16.93 -3.32
N PHE A 31 29.96 -17.67 -2.23
CA PHE A 31 30.86 -17.29 -1.14
C PHE A 31 32.15 -18.14 -1.20
N PRO A 32 33.21 -17.66 -1.88
CA PRO A 32 34.41 -18.44 -2.12
C PRO A 32 35.17 -18.74 -0.81
N VAL A 33 35.50 -20.01 -0.58
CA VAL A 33 36.29 -20.51 0.55
C VAL A 33 37.14 -21.71 0.12
N SER A 34 38.23 -21.99 0.84
CA SER A 34 39.00 -23.22 0.66
C SER A 34 38.16 -24.45 1.03
N LEU A 35 38.26 -25.53 0.25
CA LEU A 35 37.61 -26.81 0.52
C LEU A 35 38.57 -27.75 1.26
N ASP A 36 39.03 -27.32 2.43
CA ASP A 36 40.03 -28.03 3.24
C ASP A 36 39.43 -28.78 4.44
N GLY A 37 38.12 -28.67 4.65
CA GLY A 37 37.43 -29.25 5.80
C GLY A 37 37.77 -28.58 7.13
N ILE A 38 38.32 -27.35 7.11
CA ILE A 38 38.72 -26.59 8.31
C ILE A 38 37.87 -25.34 8.44
N PHE A 39 37.18 -25.19 9.58
CA PHE A 39 36.39 -24.00 9.88
C PHE A 39 37.31 -22.90 10.42
N GLY A 40 38.11 -22.34 9.53
CA GLY A 40 39.02 -21.22 9.80
C GLY A 40 38.35 -19.85 9.74
N ILE A 41 39.17 -18.81 9.76
CA ILE A 41 38.70 -17.41 9.71
C ILE A 41 38.00 -17.09 8.38
N GLU A 42 38.44 -17.67 7.27
CA GLU A 42 37.84 -17.47 5.96
C GLU A 42 36.46 -18.13 5.87
N THR A 43 36.32 -19.37 6.37
CA THR A 43 35.02 -20.05 6.50
C THR A 43 34.05 -19.26 7.38
N GLU A 44 34.53 -18.74 8.52
CA GLU A 44 33.68 -17.90 9.40
C GLU A 44 33.20 -16.62 8.70
N ARG A 45 34.07 -15.93 7.97
CA ARG A 45 33.71 -14.73 7.21
C ARG A 45 32.67 -15.05 6.14
N ALA A 46 32.85 -16.14 5.41
CA ALA A 46 31.90 -16.58 4.40
C ALA A 46 30.54 -16.95 5.01
N VAL A 47 30.51 -17.65 6.15
CA VAL A 47 29.26 -17.95 6.88
C VAL A 47 28.56 -16.66 7.29
N ARG A 48 29.27 -15.68 7.87
CA ARG A 48 28.66 -14.39 8.25
C ARG A 48 28.13 -13.63 7.03
N ALA A 49 28.85 -13.64 5.92
CA ALA A 49 28.41 -13.01 4.68
C ALA A 49 27.20 -13.71 4.07
N PHE A 50 27.14 -15.04 4.14
CA PHE A 50 25.96 -15.81 3.77
C PHE A 50 24.78 -15.46 4.68
N GLN A 51 24.96 -15.49 6.00
CA GLN A 51 23.91 -15.16 6.97
C GLN A 51 23.35 -13.75 6.76
N SER A 52 24.19 -12.76 6.45
CA SER A 52 23.73 -11.39 6.25
C SER A 52 22.91 -11.18 4.96
N GLN A 53 22.93 -12.14 4.03
CA GLN A 53 22.28 -12.05 2.71
C GLN A 53 21.14 -13.04 2.52
N ASN A 54 20.82 -13.85 3.52
CA ASN A 54 19.86 -14.95 3.40
C ASN A 54 18.86 -15.00 4.56
N LEU A 55 17.75 -15.69 4.29
CA LEU A 55 16.61 -15.84 5.19
C LEU A 55 16.49 -17.30 5.62
N ASP A 56 15.81 -17.53 6.73
CA ASP A 56 15.42 -18.86 7.16
C ASP A 56 14.13 -19.36 6.47
N GLN A 57 13.65 -20.53 6.89
CA GLN A 57 12.44 -21.17 6.34
C GLN A 57 11.15 -20.37 6.52
N HIS A 58 11.12 -19.38 7.41
CA HIS A 58 9.98 -18.52 7.68
C HIS A 58 10.10 -17.16 6.96
N GLY A 59 11.18 -16.93 6.22
CA GLY A 59 11.46 -15.65 5.58
C GLY A 59 12.05 -14.61 6.53
N GLU A 60 12.55 -15.03 7.70
CA GLU A 60 13.19 -14.13 8.66
C GLU A 60 14.70 -14.04 8.42
N PRO A 61 15.35 -12.88 8.66
CA PRO A 61 16.79 -12.74 8.51
C PRO A 61 17.55 -13.71 9.42
N LEU A 62 18.56 -14.40 8.87
CA LEU A 62 19.44 -15.21 9.69
C LEU A 62 20.23 -14.36 10.68
N ARG A 63 20.46 -14.90 11.87
CA ARG A 63 21.38 -14.29 12.84
C ARG A 63 22.80 -14.34 12.29
N VAL A 64 23.48 -13.19 12.22
CA VAL A 64 24.87 -13.09 11.72
C VAL A 64 25.87 -13.37 12.84
N ASP A 65 25.89 -14.61 13.33
CA ASP A 65 26.73 -15.05 14.45
C ASP A 65 27.97 -15.84 14.03
N GLY A 66 28.10 -16.19 12.74
CA GLY A 66 29.21 -16.99 12.22
C GLY A 66 29.13 -18.48 12.59
N GLN A 67 27.97 -18.95 13.06
CA GLN A 67 27.73 -20.33 13.46
C GLN A 67 26.67 -20.96 12.55
N VAL A 68 26.89 -22.22 12.17
CA VAL A 68 25.99 -22.94 11.26
C VAL A 68 25.16 -23.91 12.09
N GLY A 69 24.00 -23.42 12.52
CA GLY A 69 22.94 -24.20 13.15
C GLY A 69 21.83 -24.56 12.16
N PRO A 70 20.72 -25.16 12.65
CA PRO A 70 19.65 -25.68 11.79
C PRO A 70 19.06 -24.67 10.80
N LEU A 71 18.89 -23.40 11.19
CA LEU A 71 18.35 -22.37 10.30
C LEU A 71 19.33 -22.01 9.17
N THR A 72 20.63 -21.90 9.48
CA THR A 72 21.67 -21.66 8.47
C THR A 72 21.78 -22.85 7.52
N TRP A 73 21.74 -24.08 8.05
CA TRP A 73 21.73 -25.30 7.24
C TRP A 73 20.53 -25.40 6.32
N TRP A 74 19.34 -25.10 6.83
CA TRP A 74 18.12 -25.05 6.02
C TRP A 74 18.30 -24.07 4.87
N SER A 75 18.75 -22.85 5.15
CA SER A 75 18.96 -21.79 4.15
C SER A 75 20.01 -22.16 3.09
N LEU A 76 21.04 -22.94 3.42
CA LEU A 76 22.06 -23.42 2.50
C LEU A 76 21.59 -24.56 1.58
N THR A 77 20.53 -25.27 1.96
CA THR A 77 20.12 -26.53 1.30
C THR A 77 18.75 -26.46 0.65
N HIS A 78 18.01 -25.37 0.89
CA HIS A 78 16.67 -25.15 0.36
C HIS A 78 16.64 -23.90 -0.51
N PRO A 79 15.73 -23.83 -1.50
CA PRO A 79 15.54 -22.62 -2.27
C PRO A 79 15.15 -21.45 -1.36
N LYS A 80 15.64 -20.24 -1.68
CA LYS A 80 15.28 -19.02 -0.94
C LYS A 80 13.75 -18.91 -0.87
N PRO A 81 13.17 -18.62 0.30
CA PRO A 81 11.73 -18.42 0.42
C PRO A 81 11.30 -17.29 -0.53
N VAL A 82 10.19 -17.51 -1.23
CA VAL A 82 9.58 -16.49 -2.08
C VAL A 82 9.00 -15.43 -1.15
N ILE A 83 9.71 -14.31 -1.02
CA ILE A 83 9.16 -13.12 -0.37
C ILE A 83 8.14 -12.53 -1.34
N ASP A 84 6.87 -12.51 -0.96
CA ASP A 84 5.85 -11.71 -1.65
C ASP A 84 6.21 -10.23 -1.46
N ARG A 85 7.03 -9.71 -2.37
CA ARG A 85 7.37 -8.29 -2.38
C ARG A 85 6.08 -7.53 -2.68
N PRO A 86 5.72 -6.50 -1.92
CA PRO A 86 4.56 -5.69 -2.24
C PRO A 86 4.71 -5.15 -3.67
N VAL A 87 3.95 -5.73 -4.59
CA VAL A 87 3.91 -5.29 -5.99
C VAL A 87 3.36 -3.87 -6.00
N ALA A 88 3.96 -3.00 -6.82
CA ALA A 88 3.44 -1.66 -7.02
C ALA A 88 1.96 -1.74 -7.43
N ILE A 89 1.09 -1.05 -6.70
CA ILE A 89 -0.35 -1.08 -6.97
C ILE A 89 -0.64 -0.43 -8.33
N ASN A 90 -1.35 -1.15 -9.19
CA ASN A 90 -1.89 -0.58 -10.41
C ASN A 90 -3.19 0.18 -10.09
N TYR A 91 -3.12 1.50 -9.97
CA TYR A 91 -4.28 2.36 -9.75
C TYR A 91 -5.32 2.32 -10.89
N GLN A 92 -4.96 1.76 -12.04
CA GLN A 92 -5.86 1.63 -13.19
C GLN A 92 -6.75 0.39 -13.11
N GLU A 93 -6.50 -0.50 -12.17
CA GLU A 93 -7.28 -1.72 -11.96
C GLU A 93 -8.14 -1.59 -10.71
N MET A 94 -9.33 -2.18 -10.75
CA MET A 94 -10.17 -2.27 -9.56
C MET A 94 -9.50 -3.24 -8.56
N PRO A 95 -9.44 -2.90 -7.26
CA PRO A 95 -9.08 -3.86 -6.22
C PRO A 95 -9.93 -5.12 -6.31
N PRO A 96 -9.43 -6.28 -5.86
CA PRO A 96 -10.20 -7.50 -5.91
C PRO A 96 -11.40 -7.45 -4.93
N GLU A 97 -12.38 -8.33 -5.07
CA GLU A 97 -13.63 -8.27 -4.30
C GLU A 97 -13.41 -8.51 -2.80
N GLU A 98 -12.46 -9.36 -2.43
CA GLU A 98 -12.06 -9.66 -1.06
C GLU A 98 -11.49 -8.45 -0.30
N ALA A 99 -11.10 -7.38 -1.00
CA ALA A 99 -10.73 -6.11 -0.38
C ALA A 99 -11.95 -5.35 0.21
N GLY A 100 -13.17 -5.83 -0.04
CA GLY A 100 -14.42 -5.25 0.46
C GLY A 100 -14.88 -4.04 -0.34
N GLY A 101 -15.65 -3.16 0.30
CA GLY A 101 -16.25 -1.98 -0.32
C GLY A 101 -17.69 -2.23 -0.73
N SER A 102 -18.53 -1.22 -0.57
CA SER A 102 -19.93 -1.29 -1.01
C SER A 102 -20.04 -1.23 -2.53
N SER A 103 -21.17 -1.69 -3.06
CA SER A 103 -21.48 -1.66 -4.49
C SER A 103 -21.36 -0.23 -5.03
N ILE A 104 -21.98 0.75 -4.36
CA ILE A 104 -21.94 2.15 -4.78
C ILE A 104 -20.55 2.78 -4.62
N GLY A 105 -19.82 2.43 -3.56
CA GLY A 105 -18.45 2.91 -3.34
C GLY A 105 -17.51 2.42 -4.44
N ARG A 106 -17.56 1.12 -4.76
CA ARG A 106 -16.76 0.52 -5.84
C ARG A 106 -17.15 1.09 -7.21
N ALA A 107 -18.44 1.35 -7.46
CA ALA A 107 -18.89 2.02 -8.67
C ALA A 107 -18.32 3.46 -8.79
N ALA A 108 -18.28 4.22 -7.69
CA ALA A 108 -17.65 5.54 -7.67
C ALA A 108 -16.13 5.45 -7.89
N LEU A 109 -15.45 4.46 -7.28
CA LEU A 109 -14.04 4.20 -7.54
C LEU A 109 -13.78 3.86 -9.01
N SER A 110 -14.69 3.12 -9.67
CA SER A 110 -14.61 2.80 -11.10
C SER A 110 -14.61 4.06 -11.98
N ALA A 111 -15.48 5.04 -11.64
CA ALA A 111 -15.49 6.33 -12.30
C ALA A 111 -14.16 7.08 -12.11
N ALA A 112 -13.61 7.08 -10.89
CA ALA A 112 -12.30 7.70 -10.61
C ALA A 112 -11.15 7.04 -11.39
N ILE A 113 -11.13 5.71 -11.47
CA ILE A 113 -10.17 4.94 -12.28
C ILE A 113 -10.26 5.33 -13.76
N SER A 114 -11.49 5.51 -14.26
CA SER A 114 -11.73 5.90 -15.65
C SER A 114 -11.19 7.32 -15.95
N GLU A 115 -11.40 8.27 -15.03
CA GLU A 115 -10.85 9.63 -15.15
C GLU A 115 -9.32 9.65 -15.09
N LEU A 116 -8.72 8.83 -14.22
CA LEU A 116 -7.27 8.63 -14.16
C LEU A 116 -6.73 8.10 -15.50
N LYS A 117 -7.36 7.07 -16.07
CA LYS A 117 -6.98 6.49 -17.39
C LYS A 117 -7.10 7.52 -18.51
N ALA A 118 -8.12 8.38 -18.46
CA ALA A 118 -8.31 9.45 -19.44
C ALA A 118 -7.32 10.61 -19.30
N GLY A 119 -6.46 10.59 -18.26
CA GLY A 119 -5.53 11.69 -17.99
C GLY A 119 -6.24 12.97 -17.51
N ALA A 120 -7.39 12.82 -16.86
CA ALA A 120 -8.21 13.95 -16.44
C ALA A 120 -7.45 14.88 -15.48
N GLY A 121 -7.64 16.19 -15.66
CA GLY A 121 -6.94 17.19 -14.87
C GLY A 121 -7.10 18.60 -15.42
N GLU A 122 -6.36 19.50 -14.80
CA GLU A 122 -6.30 20.91 -15.13
C GLU A 122 -5.67 21.12 -16.51
N VAL A 123 -6.31 22.00 -17.29
CA VAL A 123 -5.83 22.42 -18.61
C VAL A 123 -5.88 23.94 -18.66
N GLY A 124 -4.75 24.56 -19.02
CA GLY A 124 -4.66 26.02 -19.18
C GLY A 124 -4.54 26.83 -17.89
N GLY A 125 -4.43 26.20 -16.72
CA GLY A 125 -4.12 26.89 -15.46
C GLY A 125 -4.64 26.19 -14.20
N ASN A 126 -4.24 26.71 -13.04
CA ASN A 126 -4.64 26.22 -11.72
C ASN A 126 -6.17 26.22 -11.56
N ASN A 127 -6.77 25.07 -11.24
CA ASN A 127 -8.21 24.84 -11.17
C ASN A 127 -8.99 25.21 -12.46
N GLN A 128 -8.35 25.13 -13.64
CA GLN A 128 -8.99 25.47 -14.93
C GLN A 128 -9.18 24.24 -15.82
N GLY A 129 -9.96 24.42 -16.89
CA GLY A 129 -10.05 23.47 -17.98
C GLY A 129 -11.32 22.61 -17.96
N PRO A 130 -11.55 21.85 -19.05
CA PRO A 130 -12.83 21.18 -19.29
C PRO A 130 -13.15 20.11 -18.25
N TRP A 131 -12.16 19.36 -17.77
CA TRP A 131 -12.35 18.36 -16.71
C TRP A 131 -12.78 19.01 -15.39
N VAL A 132 -12.11 20.10 -15.00
CA VAL A 132 -12.44 20.85 -13.78
C VAL A 132 -13.84 21.45 -13.87
N CYS A 133 -14.19 22.08 -15.01
CA CYS A 133 -15.54 22.58 -15.25
C CYS A 133 -16.60 21.47 -15.14
N LYS A 134 -16.33 20.29 -15.72
CA LYS A 134 -17.22 19.13 -15.63
C LYS A 134 -17.53 18.75 -14.19
N TYR A 135 -16.53 18.69 -13.32
CA TYR A 135 -16.75 18.33 -11.91
C TYR A 135 -17.45 19.43 -11.12
N LEU A 136 -17.20 20.70 -11.44
CA LEU A 136 -17.76 21.85 -10.72
C LEU A 136 -19.21 22.16 -11.10
N ALA A 137 -19.60 21.86 -12.35
CA ALA A 137 -20.91 22.19 -12.90
C ALA A 137 -22.11 21.69 -12.07
N PRO A 138 -22.16 20.44 -11.55
CA PRO A 138 -23.30 19.97 -10.76
C PRO A 138 -23.50 20.69 -9.40
N ALA A 139 -22.46 21.40 -8.95
CA ALA A 139 -22.50 22.28 -7.77
C ALA A 139 -22.81 23.74 -8.14
N GLY A 140 -23.02 24.07 -9.43
CA GLY A 140 -23.21 25.44 -9.90
C GLY A 140 -21.94 26.30 -9.83
N LEU A 141 -20.76 25.67 -9.81
CA LEU A 141 -19.48 26.36 -9.69
C LEU A 141 -18.75 26.44 -11.04
N GLY A 142 -17.97 27.50 -11.20
CA GLY A 142 -17.12 27.74 -12.37
C GLY A 142 -15.64 27.48 -12.10
N PRO A 143 -14.81 27.51 -13.16
CA PRO A 143 -13.37 27.30 -13.09
C PRO A 143 -12.69 28.28 -12.12
N GLY A 144 -11.56 27.88 -11.53
CA GLY A 144 -10.85 28.59 -10.47
C GLY A 144 -11.18 28.10 -9.06
N ASN A 145 -12.27 27.35 -8.90
CA ASN A 145 -12.65 26.74 -7.61
C ASN A 145 -11.92 25.42 -7.36
N PRO A 146 -11.56 25.10 -6.10
CA PRO A 146 -11.00 23.80 -5.77
C PRO A 146 -11.95 22.66 -6.10
N TRP A 147 -11.46 21.66 -6.84
CA TRP A 147 -12.29 20.61 -7.41
C TRP A 147 -12.18 19.21 -6.74
N CYS A 148 -11.49 19.04 -5.60
CA CYS A 148 -11.34 17.72 -4.95
C CYS A 148 -12.68 17.08 -4.55
N ALA A 149 -13.51 17.78 -3.78
CA ALA A 149 -14.81 17.26 -3.33
C ALA A 149 -15.83 17.17 -4.47
N SER A 150 -15.76 18.08 -5.43
CA SER A 150 -16.55 18.04 -6.64
C SER A 150 -16.22 16.82 -7.50
N PHE A 151 -14.94 16.47 -7.65
CA PHE A 151 -14.50 15.25 -8.34
C PHE A 151 -15.05 14.00 -7.66
N VAL A 152 -14.91 13.89 -6.35
CA VAL A 152 -15.41 12.73 -5.59
C VAL A 152 -16.95 12.65 -5.66
N SER A 153 -17.65 13.78 -5.52
CA SER A 153 -19.11 13.84 -5.70
C SER A 153 -19.53 13.47 -7.11
N TRP A 154 -18.76 13.88 -8.13
CA TRP A 154 -18.99 13.50 -9.53
C TRP A 154 -18.85 12.00 -9.73
N CYS A 155 -17.85 11.36 -9.11
CA CYS A 155 -17.69 9.91 -9.16
C CYS A 155 -18.92 9.19 -8.60
N PHE A 156 -19.47 9.64 -7.47
CA PHE A 156 -20.71 9.10 -6.92
C PHE A 156 -21.95 9.44 -7.76
N LEU A 157 -21.96 10.57 -8.46
CA LEU A 157 -23.00 10.91 -9.44
C LEU A 157 -22.97 9.93 -10.63
N GLN A 158 -21.78 9.58 -11.13
CA GLN A 158 -21.64 8.56 -12.19
C GLN A 158 -22.03 7.16 -11.70
N ALA A 159 -21.74 6.83 -10.44
CA ALA A 159 -22.13 5.55 -9.83
C ALA A 159 -23.65 5.32 -9.83
N VAL A 160 -24.45 6.39 -9.92
CA VAL A 160 -25.92 6.34 -10.04
C VAL A 160 -26.44 6.76 -11.41
N GLY A 161 -25.60 6.68 -12.46
CA GLY A 161 -26.01 6.97 -13.84
C GLY A 161 -26.26 8.44 -14.16
N GLY A 162 -25.72 9.37 -13.37
CA GLY A 162 -25.92 10.81 -13.58
C GLY A 162 -27.19 11.37 -12.92
N GLU A 163 -27.95 10.56 -12.22
CA GLU A 163 -29.21 10.96 -11.59
C GLU A 163 -28.98 11.50 -10.17
N LYS A 164 -28.91 12.82 -10.02
CA LYS A 164 -28.58 13.49 -8.75
C LYS A 164 -29.50 13.08 -7.58
N GLU A 165 -30.76 12.79 -7.84
CA GLU A 165 -31.75 12.36 -6.84
C GLU A 165 -31.49 10.95 -6.28
N LYS A 166 -30.75 10.11 -7.02
CA LYS A 166 -30.37 8.76 -6.59
C LYS A 166 -29.07 8.75 -5.79
N MET A 167 -28.36 9.87 -5.69
CA MET A 167 -27.08 9.91 -4.98
C MET A 167 -27.26 9.57 -3.49
N PRO A 168 -26.31 8.81 -2.90
CA PRO A 168 -26.36 8.42 -1.48
C PRO A 168 -26.22 9.62 -0.51
N PHE A 169 -25.70 10.75 -1.03
CA PHE A 169 -25.59 12.03 -0.35
C PHE A 169 -25.72 13.16 -1.36
N SER A 170 -26.15 14.35 -0.91
CA SER A 170 -26.23 15.50 -1.80
C SER A 170 -24.85 15.96 -2.25
N TYR A 171 -24.72 16.22 -3.56
CA TYR A 171 -23.49 16.68 -4.21
C TYR A 171 -22.81 17.80 -3.41
N SER A 172 -21.49 17.73 -3.23
CA SER A 172 -20.74 18.72 -2.45
C SER A 172 -19.44 19.12 -3.12
N ALA A 173 -19.16 20.43 -3.13
CA ALA A 173 -17.89 20.99 -3.54
C ALA A 173 -16.94 21.26 -2.36
N SER A 174 -17.30 20.87 -1.14
CA SER A 174 -16.48 21.10 0.06
C SER A 174 -16.22 19.78 0.80
N ALA A 175 -14.94 19.45 0.97
CA ALA A 175 -14.54 18.24 1.71
C ALA A 175 -15.07 18.23 3.14
N ARG A 176 -15.15 19.40 3.79
CA ARG A 176 -15.68 19.54 5.15
C ARG A 176 -17.20 19.40 5.21
N ASP A 177 -17.91 19.95 4.24
CA ASP A 177 -19.36 19.74 4.12
C ASP A 177 -19.68 18.26 3.89
N LEU A 178 -18.91 17.60 3.00
CA LEU A 178 -19.06 16.18 2.73
C LEU A 178 -18.80 15.32 3.98
N LEU A 179 -17.74 15.60 4.73
CA LEU A 179 -17.49 14.93 6.02
C LEU A 179 -18.65 15.13 7.01
N LYS A 180 -19.17 16.37 7.14
CA LYS A 180 -20.33 16.66 8.00
C LYS A 180 -21.57 15.88 7.58
N LYS A 181 -21.82 15.72 6.28
CA LYS A 181 -22.93 14.89 5.77
C LYS A 181 -22.76 13.43 6.15
N PHE A 182 -21.54 12.88 6.04
CA PHE A 182 -21.23 11.52 6.45
C PHE A 182 -21.38 11.33 7.97
N GLN A 183 -20.94 12.31 8.78
CA GLN A 183 -21.16 12.29 10.22
C GLN A 183 -22.65 12.25 10.58
N LYS A 184 -23.47 13.10 9.94
CA LYS A 184 -24.94 13.12 10.15
C LYS A 184 -25.62 11.80 9.79
N LYS A 185 -25.07 11.05 8.83
CA LYS A 185 -25.57 9.74 8.42
C LYS A 185 -25.02 8.57 9.25
N GLY A 186 -24.09 8.82 10.19
CA GLY A 186 -23.38 7.75 10.92
C GLY A 186 -22.36 6.98 10.05
N TRP A 187 -21.98 7.55 8.90
CA TRP A 187 -21.09 6.94 7.91
C TRP A 187 -19.63 7.34 8.08
N ALA A 188 -19.36 8.41 8.83
CA ALA A 188 -18.01 8.83 9.15
C ALA A 188 -17.36 7.88 10.16
N LYS A 189 -16.09 7.56 9.92
CA LYS A 189 -15.22 6.77 10.79
C LYS A 189 -14.08 7.63 11.28
N SER A 190 -13.99 7.83 12.59
CA SER A 190 -12.96 8.64 13.21
C SER A 190 -11.59 7.94 13.14
N PRO A 191 -10.47 8.68 13.19
CA PRO A 191 -9.14 8.07 13.28
C PRO A 191 -8.98 7.13 14.49
N SER A 192 -9.71 7.37 15.58
CA SER A 192 -9.70 6.52 16.78
C SER A 192 -10.52 5.23 16.65
N ASP A 193 -11.35 5.08 15.62
CA ASP A 193 -12.23 3.92 15.46
C ASP A 193 -11.47 2.64 15.07
N ARG A 194 -10.16 2.75 14.75
CA ARG A 194 -9.34 1.67 14.16
C ARG A 194 -10.00 1.03 12.93
N TYR A 195 -10.77 1.84 12.20
CA TYR A 195 -11.49 1.42 11.01
C TYR A 195 -10.51 1.05 9.90
N ILE A 196 -10.76 -0.07 9.23
CA ILE A 196 -10.01 -0.50 8.05
C ILE A 196 -10.74 0.01 6.82
N PRO A 197 -10.20 1.01 6.10
CA PRO A 197 -10.86 1.58 4.93
C PRO A 197 -10.89 0.59 3.78
N GLN A 198 -11.98 0.63 3.03
CA GLN A 198 -12.30 -0.29 1.94
C GLN A 198 -12.31 0.44 0.59
N PRO A 199 -12.16 -0.29 -0.53
CA PRO A 199 -12.31 0.27 -1.87
C PRO A 199 -13.61 1.08 -2.03
N GLY A 200 -13.47 2.33 -2.48
CA GLY A 200 -14.59 3.25 -2.67
C GLY A 200 -14.98 4.10 -1.46
N ASP A 201 -14.35 3.87 -0.30
CA ASP A 201 -14.50 4.79 0.83
C ASP A 201 -13.93 6.17 0.51
N LEU A 202 -14.37 7.15 1.27
CA LEU A 202 -13.77 8.48 1.26
C LEU A 202 -12.75 8.61 2.37
N VAL A 203 -11.68 9.34 2.10
CA VAL A 203 -10.69 9.73 3.11
C VAL A 203 -10.61 11.25 3.16
N PHE A 204 -10.62 11.80 4.37
CA PHE A 204 -10.75 13.24 4.60
C PHE A 204 -9.55 13.78 5.38
N TRP A 205 -9.03 14.93 4.96
CA TRP A 205 -7.96 15.63 5.67
C TRP A 205 -8.30 17.09 5.93
N TRP A 206 -7.67 17.66 6.96
CA TRP A 206 -7.56 19.10 7.11
C TRP A 206 -6.29 19.62 6.42
N ARG A 207 -6.28 20.90 6.01
CA ARG A 207 -5.08 21.51 5.39
C ARG A 207 -4.36 22.49 6.32
N VAL A 208 -5.02 23.59 6.69
CA VAL A 208 -4.44 24.69 7.47
C VAL A 208 -4.68 24.54 8.98
N LYS A 209 -5.92 24.27 9.41
CA LYS A 209 -6.27 24.01 10.81
C LYS A 209 -7.25 22.85 10.92
N ALA A 210 -7.16 22.08 11.99
CA ALA A 210 -8.01 20.89 12.23
C ALA A 210 -9.51 21.24 12.25
N ASP A 211 -9.87 22.35 12.90
CA ASP A 211 -11.22 22.90 13.00
C ASP A 211 -11.60 23.87 11.87
N GLY A 212 -10.67 24.18 10.97
CA GLY A 212 -10.87 25.11 9.86
C GLY A 212 -11.74 24.55 8.73
N TRP A 213 -12.22 25.44 7.85
CA TRP A 213 -13.08 25.06 6.72
C TRP A 213 -12.31 24.40 5.56
N GLN A 214 -10.99 24.61 5.47
CA GLN A 214 -10.18 24.03 4.42
C GLN A 214 -9.93 22.54 4.69
N GLY A 215 -10.25 21.72 3.71
CA GLY A 215 -10.04 20.28 3.76
C GLY A 215 -9.67 19.71 2.40
N HIS A 216 -9.37 18.41 2.41
CA HIS A 216 -9.12 17.63 1.22
C HIS A 216 -9.87 16.30 1.32
N VAL A 217 -10.23 15.73 0.18
CA VAL A 217 -10.91 14.44 0.11
C VAL A 217 -10.40 13.63 -1.07
N GLY A 218 -10.28 12.33 -0.88
CA GLY A 218 -9.89 11.35 -1.88
C GLY A 218 -10.78 10.11 -1.84
N LEU A 219 -10.75 9.32 -2.91
CA LEU A 219 -11.33 7.98 -2.95
C LEU A 219 -10.28 6.96 -2.55
N VAL A 220 -10.61 6.09 -1.61
CA VAL A 220 -9.78 4.94 -1.24
C VAL A 220 -9.79 3.95 -2.39
N HIS A 221 -8.61 3.63 -2.89
CA HIS A 221 -8.41 2.50 -3.80
C HIS A 221 -8.35 1.23 -2.96
N GLN A 222 -7.37 1.07 -2.08
CA GLN A 222 -7.31 -0.05 -1.14
C GLN A 222 -6.33 0.21 0.02
N LEU A 223 -6.45 -0.55 1.11
CA LEU A 223 -5.40 -0.69 2.11
C LEU A 223 -4.68 -2.02 1.88
N LYS A 224 -3.37 -1.99 1.60
CA LYS A 224 -2.57 -3.21 1.41
C LYS A 224 -1.16 -3.02 1.96
N TYR A 225 -0.64 -4.02 2.67
CA TYR A 225 0.72 -4.02 3.25
C TYR A 225 1.03 -2.77 4.11
N GLY A 226 0.07 -2.31 4.91
CA GLY A 226 0.22 -1.11 5.76
C GLY A 226 0.22 0.22 5.01
N MET A 227 -0.03 0.21 3.71
CA MET A 227 -0.12 1.38 2.85
C MET A 227 -1.57 1.61 2.42
N LEU A 228 -2.05 2.83 2.61
CA LEU A 228 -3.33 3.28 2.05
C LEU A 228 -3.07 3.84 0.64
N TYR A 229 -3.78 3.30 -0.34
CA TYR A 229 -3.76 3.74 -1.73
C TYR A 229 -5.05 4.49 -2.03
N THR A 230 -4.94 5.63 -2.72
CA THR A 230 -6.07 6.51 -3.05
C THR A 230 -5.99 6.99 -4.49
N ILE A 231 -7.14 7.37 -5.05
CA ILE A 231 -7.23 8.17 -6.28
C ILE A 231 -7.82 9.53 -5.91
N GLU A 232 -7.13 10.60 -6.28
CA GLU A 232 -7.46 11.94 -5.80
C GLU A 232 -7.40 12.97 -6.92
N GLY A 233 -8.33 13.93 -6.88
CA GLY A 233 -8.33 15.14 -7.69
C GLY A 233 -7.89 16.35 -6.86
N ASN A 234 -7.29 17.36 -7.49
CA ASN A 234 -6.82 18.60 -6.87
C ASN A 234 -5.90 18.46 -5.64
N LYS A 235 -5.23 17.32 -5.52
CA LYS A 235 -3.97 17.19 -4.77
C LYS A 235 -2.78 17.50 -5.66
N SER A 236 -2.93 17.19 -6.94
CA SER A 236 -2.09 17.63 -8.05
C SER A 236 -3.00 18.21 -9.14
N PRO A 237 -2.44 18.82 -10.20
CA PRO A 237 -3.21 19.21 -11.37
C PRO A 237 -3.92 18.05 -12.08
N ARG A 238 -3.60 16.78 -11.79
CA ARG A 238 -4.22 15.60 -12.40
C ARG A 238 -4.98 14.75 -11.38
N VAL A 239 -5.97 14.02 -11.87
CA VAL A 239 -6.51 12.83 -11.19
C VAL A 239 -5.43 11.76 -11.23
N GLN A 240 -4.92 11.36 -10.07
CA GLN A 240 -3.84 10.37 -10.00
C GLN A 240 -3.84 9.59 -8.69
N GLY A 241 -3.07 8.50 -8.68
CA GLY A 241 -2.84 7.67 -7.51
C GLY A 241 -1.92 8.32 -6.48
N PHE A 242 -2.20 8.10 -5.20
CA PHE A 242 -1.30 8.43 -4.08
C PHE A 242 -1.23 7.28 -3.09
N SER A 243 -0.14 7.20 -2.34
CA SER A 243 0.08 6.18 -1.32
C SER A 243 0.52 6.84 0.00
N TYR A 244 0.03 6.32 1.11
CA TYR A 244 0.34 6.82 2.45
C TYR A 244 0.65 5.67 3.38
N VAL A 245 1.61 5.87 4.30
CA VAL A 245 1.81 4.95 5.42
C VAL A 245 0.61 5.07 6.34
N PHE A 246 -0.22 4.04 6.42
CA PHE A 246 -1.53 4.10 7.09
C PHE A 246 -1.41 4.46 8.57
N SER A 247 -0.37 3.98 9.25
CA SER A 247 -0.10 4.26 10.66
C SER A 247 0.44 5.67 10.94
N ARG A 248 0.77 6.46 9.91
CA ARG A 248 1.41 7.78 10.04
C ARG A 248 0.70 8.86 9.22
N MET A 249 -0.60 8.70 8.99
CA MET A 249 -1.38 9.67 8.23
C MET A 249 -1.60 10.95 9.03
N GLU A 250 -0.80 11.96 8.74
CA GLU A 250 -0.97 13.29 9.30
C GLU A 250 -2.23 13.98 8.76
N LYS A 251 -2.78 14.88 9.57
CA LYS A 251 -3.95 15.71 9.24
C LYS A 251 -5.23 14.96 8.88
N LEU A 252 -5.28 13.66 9.16
CA LEU A 252 -6.43 12.81 8.92
C LEU A 252 -7.60 13.24 9.80
N LEU A 253 -8.75 13.47 9.19
CA LEU A 253 -10.03 13.72 9.86
C LEU A 253 -10.85 12.44 9.99
N GLY A 254 -10.58 11.43 9.16
CA GLY A 254 -11.24 10.14 9.18
C GLY A 254 -11.59 9.64 7.79
N PHE A 255 -12.42 8.61 7.78
CA PHE A 255 -12.94 7.97 6.57
C PHE A 255 -14.46 8.11 6.49
N GLY A 256 -15.02 7.86 5.31
CA GLY A 256 -16.46 7.82 5.09
C GLY A 256 -16.84 6.58 4.30
N HIS A 257 -17.61 5.69 4.92
CA HIS A 257 -18.10 4.47 4.27
C HIS A 257 -19.55 4.64 3.82
N VAL A 258 -19.84 4.35 2.56
CA VAL A 258 -21.20 4.47 2.00
C VAL A 258 -21.85 3.10 1.99
N PHE A 259 -22.99 2.93 2.66
CA PHE A 259 -23.64 1.62 2.87
C PHE A 259 -24.72 1.25 1.83
N CYS A 260 -24.88 2.04 0.76
CA CYS A 260 -26.00 1.93 -0.19
C CYS A 260 -25.74 0.93 -1.31
#